data_AF-A0A7R9YZM2-F1
#
_entry.id   AF-A0A7R9YZM2-F1
#
_cell.length_a   1.000
_cell.length_b   1.000
_cell.length_c   1.000
_cell.angle_alpha   90.00
_cell.angle_beta   90.00
_cell.angle_gamma   90.00
#
_symmetry.space_group_name_H-M   'P 1'
#
loop_
_entity.id
_entity.type
_entity.pdbx_description
1 polymer ?
#
loop_
_entity_poly.entity_id
_entity_poly.type
_entity_poly.pdbx_seq_one_letter_code
_entity_poly.pdbx_strand_id
1 'polypeptide(L)'
;ENVKVHVEQVLRRGRTLEEKLPAYYTLVQTTGCEANMSAGFNVATAVLGQLGESFPLTVTESDVQQELLKTQGLLLNKPEDKLLELETMKEGRKREAMRFLYLLLIYAYTMRGQFAMVSCRMMQLSLQYGVCMESALACASYGVLLCGMA
;
A
#
# COMPACT_ATOMS: atom_id res chain seq x y z
N GLU A 1 16.63 20.89 -3.21
CA GLU A 1 16.13 21.93 -4.14
C GLU A 1 15.89 21.40 -5.57
N ASN A 2 16.88 20.79 -6.25
CA ASN A 2 16.70 20.30 -7.62
C ASN A 2 15.67 19.17 -7.79
N VAL A 3 15.51 18.25 -6.83
CA VAL A 3 14.66 17.06 -6.98
C VAL A 3 13.19 17.42 -7.23
N LYS A 4 12.63 18.41 -6.51
CA LYS A 4 11.22 18.82 -6.67
C LYS A 4 10.93 19.40 -8.05
N VAL A 5 11.83 20.23 -8.58
CA VAL A 5 11.69 20.81 -9.92
C VAL A 5 11.64 19.72 -11.00
N HIS A 6 12.50 18.71 -10.90
CA HIS A 6 12.52 17.59 -11.84
C HIS A 6 11.28 16.71 -11.70
N VAL A 7 10.84 16.43 -10.46
CA VAL A 7 9.59 15.71 -10.19
C VAL A 7 8.40 16.43 -10.81
N GLU A 8 8.25 17.74 -10.58
CA GLU A 8 7.16 18.54 -11.15
C GLU A 8 7.18 18.55 -12.68
N GLN A 9 8.37 18.62 -13.30
CA GLN A 9 8.49 18.54 -14.74
C GLN A 9 8.01 17.20 -15.29
N VAL A 10 8.37 16.08 -14.66
CA VAL A 10 7.90 14.75 -15.06
C VAL A 10 6.38 14.63 -14.86
N LEU A 11 5.85 15.09 -13.71
CA LEU A 11 4.41 15.05 -13.44
C LEU A 11 3.60 15.90 -14.44
N ARG A 12 4.16 17.04 -14.87
CA ARG A 12 3.55 17.94 -15.86
C ARG A 12 3.63 17.39 -17.28
N ARG A 13 4.76 16.78 -17.66
CA ARG A 13 5.02 16.33 -19.04
C ARG A 13 4.63 14.88 -19.33
N GLY A 14 4.52 14.04 -18.30
CA GLY A 14 4.08 12.65 -18.42
C GLY A 14 2.66 12.58 -18.99
N ARG A 15 2.46 11.66 -19.93
CA ARG A 15 1.20 11.49 -20.66
C ARG A 15 0.32 10.43 -20.03
N THR A 16 0.94 9.41 -19.44
CA THR A 16 0.24 8.30 -18.77
C THR A 16 0.50 8.34 -17.26
N LEU A 17 -0.30 7.61 -16.49
CA LEU A 17 -0.06 7.44 -15.07
C LEU A 17 1.28 6.70 -14.86
N GLU A 18 1.52 5.66 -15.65
CA GLU A 18 2.67 4.78 -15.57
C GLU A 18 4.00 5.55 -15.74
N GLU A 19 4.05 6.54 -16.64
CA GLU A 19 5.20 7.45 -16.79
C GLU A 19 5.43 8.35 -15.57
N LYS A 20 4.37 8.66 -14.81
CA LYS A 20 4.41 9.56 -13.64
C LYS A 20 4.70 8.82 -12.33
N LEU A 21 4.46 7.51 -12.25
CA LEU A 21 4.63 6.73 -11.01
C LEU A 21 6.02 6.87 -10.38
N PRO A 22 7.14 6.85 -11.12
CA PRO A 22 8.45 7.06 -10.50
C PRO A 22 8.58 8.45 -9.86
N ALA A 23 8.08 9.49 -10.51
CA ALA A 23 8.11 10.85 -9.98
C ALA A 23 7.19 11.00 -8.76
N TYR A 24 6.00 10.37 -8.79
CA TYR A 24 5.13 10.31 -7.62
C TYR A 24 5.79 9.59 -6.44
N TYR A 25 6.49 8.48 -6.67
CA TYR A 25 7.17 7.74 -5.61
C TYR A 25 8.24 8.61 -4.93
N THR A 26 9.04 9.34 -5.71
CA THR A 26 9.99 10.33 -5.18
C THR A 26 9.28 11.49 -4.47
N LEU A 27 8.16 11.98 -5.00
CA LEU A 27 7.38 13.04 -4.38
C LEU A 27 6.86 12.63 -3.00
N VAL A 28 6.32 11.43 -2.87
CA VAL A 28 5.82 10.88 -1.60
C VAL A 28 6.94 10.84 -0.57
N GLN A 29 8.10 10.29 -0.93
CA GLN A 29 9.24 10.20 -0.01
C GLN A 29 9.78 11.55 0.42
N THR A 30 10.03 12.45 -0.54
CA THR A 30 10.58 13.78 -0.26
C THR A 30 9.60 14.62 0.56
N THR A 31 8.31 14.58 0.22
CA THR A 31 7.25 15.25 1.01
C THR A 31 7.17 14.69 2.42
N GLY A 32 7.22 13.36 2.57
CA GLY A 32 7.19 12.68 3.87
C GLY A 32 8.36 13.09 4.78
N CYS A 33 9.56 13.26 4.21
CA CYS A 33 10.75 13.69 4.94
C CYS A 33 10.75 15.18 5.28
N GLU A 34 10.33 16.04 4.35
CA GLU A 34 10.47 17.51 4.50
C GLU A 34 9.27 18.18 5.17
N ALA A 35 8.05 17.76 4.84
CA ALA A 35 6.83 18.42 5.28
C ALA A 35 6.17 17.73 6.48
N ASN A 36 6.32 16.41 6.58
CA ASN A 36 5.91 15.45 7.64
C ASN A 36 5.26 14.20 7.02
N MET A 37 5.13 13.14 7.83
CA MET A 37 4.54 11.87 7.41
C MET A 37 3.09 11.98 6.93
N SER A 38 2.29 12.91 7.47
CA SER A 38 0.89 13.11 7.08
C SER A 38 0.76 13.67 5.65
N ALA A 39 1.62 14.62 5.29
CA ALA A 39 1.67 15.14 3.92
C ALA A 39 2.08 14.05 2.91
N GLY A 40 3.10 13.25 3.25
CA GLY A 40 3.50 12.08 2.45
C GLY A 40 2.36 11.05 2.30
N PHE A 41 1.64 10.78 3.39
CA PHE A 41 0.48 9.90 3.42
C PHE A 41 -0.62 10.36 2.46
N ASN A 42 -0.97 11.65 2.47
CA ASN A 42 -2.00 12.23 1.60
C ASN A 42 -1.64 12.15 0.11
N VAL A 43 -0.36 12.38 -0.24
CA VAL A 43 0.08 12.23 -1.63
C VAL A 43 0.00 10.76 -2.07
N ALA A 44 0.44 9.84 -1.20
CA ALA A 44 0.40 8.41 -1.51
C ALA A 44 -1.03 7.88 -1.66
N THR A 45 -1.98 8.28 -0.80
CA THR A 45 -3.40 7.88 -0.94
C THR A 45 -4.04 8.43 -2.21
N ALA A 46 -3.69 9.65 -2.63
CA ALA A 46 -4.16 10.22 -3.89
C ALA A 46 -3.65 9.43 -5.11
N VAL A 47 -2.40 8.95 -5.08
CA VAL A 47 -1.83 8.11 -6.15
C VAL A 47 -2.45 6.71 -6.14
N LEU A 48 -2.64 6.12 -4.95
CA LEU A 48 -3.33 4.83 -4.81
C LEU A 48 -4.75 4.88 -5.40
N GLY A 49 -5.49 5.98 -5.23
CA GLY A 49 -6.79 6.18 -5.87
C GLY A 49 -6.72 6.11 -7.39
N GLN A 50 -5.67 6.66 -8.01
CA GLN A 50 -5.44 6.56 -9.46
C GLN A 50 -5.07 5.14 -9.92
N LEU A 51 -4.52 4.32 -9.02
CA LEU A 51 -4.21 2.90 -9.23
C LEU A 51 -5.41 1.98 -8.93
N GLY A 52 -6.57 2.55 -8.57
CA GLY A 52 -7.78 1.81 -8.24
C GLY A 52 -7.82 1.28 -6.81
N GLU A 53 -7.03 1.85 -5.92
CA GLU A 53 -6.96 1.50 -4.49
C GLU A 53 -7.40 2.70 -3.63
N SER A 54 -8.61 2.63 -3.09
CA SER A 54 -9.14 3.69 -2.22
C SER A 54 -8.76 3.44 -0.76
N PHE A 55 -8.20 4.45 -0.10
CA PHE A 55 -7.90 4.42 1.32
C PHE A 55 -8.63 5.52 2.06
N PRO A 56 -9.40 5.19 3.12
CA PRO A 56 -10.05 6.20 3.91
C PRO A 56 -9.00 6.98 4.72
N LEU A 57 -9.18 8.31 4.80
CA LEU A 57 -8.33 9.16 5.63
C LEU A 57 -8.65 8.99 7.12
N THR A 58 -9.92 8.72 7.43
CA THR A 58 -10.41 8.44 8.78
C THR A 58 -10.78 6.97 8.88
N VAL A 59 -10.25 6.28 9.88
CA VAL A 59 -10.45 4.84 10.09
C VAL A 59 -11.13 4.65 11.44
N THR A 60 -12.27 3.96 11.44
CA THR A 60 -12.95 3.51 12.66
C THR A 60 -12.53 2.08 13.04
N GLU A 61 -12.78 1.67 14.27
CA GLU A 61 -12.53 0.27 14.69
C GLU A 61 -13.35 -0.74 13.89
N SER A 62 -14.58 -0.38 13.50
CA SER A 62 -15.42 -1.24 12.65
C SER A 62 -14.80 -1.44 11.27
N ASP A 63 -14.22 -0.40 10.67
CA ASP A 63 -13.55 -0.52 9.37
C ASP A 63 -12.37 -1.51 9.46
N VAL A 64 -11.59 -1.41 10.54
CA VAL A 64 -10.46 -2.33 10.80
C VAL A 64 -10.96 -3.77 10.94
N GLN A 65 -12.00 -4.01 11.74
CA GLN A 65 -12.57 -5.35 11.93
C GLN A 65 -13.10 -5.93 10.60
N GLN A 66 -13.75 -5.11 9.77
CA GLN A 66 -14.25 -5.55 8.47
C GLN A 66 -13.11 -5.97 7.53
N GLU A 67 -12.05 -5.16 7.42
CA GLU A 67 -10.91 -5.50 6.55
C GLU A 67 -10.12 -6.71 7.09
N LEU A 68 -10.06 -6.89 8.40
CA LEU A 68 -9.50 -8.09 9.03
C LEU A 68 -10.28 -9.35 8.66
N LEU A 69 -11.60 -9.35 8.87
CA LEU A 69 -12.47 -10.49 8.56
C LEU A 69 -12.42 -10.84 7.07
N LYS A 70 -12.40 -9.83 6.20
CA LYS A 70 -12.23 -10.00 4.76
C LYS A 70 -10.89 -10.67 4.41
N THR A 71 -9.81 -10.23 5.05
CA THR A 71 -8.47 -10.81 4.84
C THR A 71 -8.40 -12.26 5.36
N GLN A 72 -8.97 -12.52 6.54
CA GLN A 72 -9.09 -13.88 7.09
C GLN A 72 -9.91 -14.80 6.16
N GLY A 73 -11.02 -14.31 5.62
CA GLY A 73 -11.83 -15.07 4.65
C GLY A 73 -11.05 -15.47 3.41
N LEU A 74 -10.20 -14.58 2.87
CA LEU A 74 -9.33 -14.92 1.72
C LEU A 74 -8.27 -15.98 2.08
N LEU A 75 -7.75 -15.93 3.31
CA LEU A 75 -6.78 -16.91 3.80
C LEU A 75 -7.42 -18.27 4.05
N LEU A 76 -8.58 -18.33 4.69
CA LEU A 76 -9.31 -19.58 4.94
C LEU A 76 -9.70 -20.30 3.65
N ASN A 77 -9.92 -19.54 2.57
CA ASN A 77 -10.22 -20.09 1.24
C ASN A 77 -8.98 -20.60 0.50
N LYS A 78 -7.77 -20.55 1.10
CA LYS A 78 -6.51 -20.98 0.48
C LYS A 78 -5.74 -21.89 1.44
N PRO A 79 -5.64 -23.20 1.17
CA PRO A 79 -4.79 -24.07 1.97
C PRO A 79 -3.30 -23.69 1.80
N GLU A 80 -2.48 -24.14 2.75
CA GLU A 80 -1.06 -23.73 2.86
C GLU A 80 -0.25 -24.02 1.59
N ASP A 81 -0.43 -25.20 0.99
CA ASP A 81 0.17 -25.59 -0.29
C ASP A 81 -0.16 -24.59 -1.40
N LYS A 82 -1.41 -24.11 -1.48
CA LYS A 82 -1.84 -23.11 -2.46
C LYS A 82 -1.29 -21.71 -2.18
N LEU A 83 -0.93 -21.40 -0.94
CA LEU A 83 -0.25 -20.14 -0.61
C LEU A 83 1.20 -20.16 -1.09
N LEU A 84 1.88 -21.30 -0.98
CA LEU A 84 3.24 -21.48 -1.46
C LEU A 84 3.34 -21.49 -2.99
N GLU A 85 2.26 -21.87 -3.67
CA GLU A 85 2.15 -21.86 -5.13
C GLU A 85 1.72 -20.49 -5.72
N LEU A 86 1.56 -19.45 -4.90
CA LEU A 86 1.18 -18.13 -5.43
C LEU A 86 2.21 -17.62 -6.44
N GLU A 87 1.75 -17.41 -7.67
CA GLU A 87 2.59 -16.87 -8.73
C GLU A 87 2.98 -15.41 -8.47
N THR A 88 4.01 -14.94 -9.19
CA THR A 88 4.38 -13.53 -9.19
C THR A 88 3.23 -12.65 -9.69
N MET A 89 3.02 -11.51 -9.03
CA MET A 89 1.98 -10.54 -9.38
C MET A 89 2.16 -10.01 -10.81
N LYS A 90 1.31 -10.45 -11.76
CA LYS A 90 1.43 -10.09 -13.19
C LYS A 90 0.83 -8.74 -13.52
N GLU A 91 -0.18 -8.31 -12.77
CA GLU A 91 -0.88 -7.04 -13.02
C GLU A 91 -0.01 -5.85 -12.59
N GLY A 92 0.51 -5.11 -13.57
CA GLY A 92 1.45 -4.01 -13.33
C GLY A 92 0.89 -2.91 -12.42
N ARG A 93 -0.40 -2.58 -12.54
CA ARG A 93 -1.05 -1.58 -11.67
C ARG A 93 -1.12 -2.01 -10.22
N LYS A 94 -1.40 -3.29 -9.94
CA LYS A 94 -1.39 -3.83 -8.57
C LYS A 94 0.02 -3.88 -8.00
N ARG A 95 1.01 -4.19 -8.83
CA ARG A 95 2.43 -4.17 -8.41
C ARG A 95 2.86 -2.76 -8.02
N GLU A 96 2.50 -1.76 -8.80
CA GLU A 96 2.78 -0.37 -8.45
C GLU A 96 1.98 0.07 -7.22
N ALA A 97 0.72 -0.36 -7.07
CA ALA A 97 -0.02 -0.11 -5.85
C ALA A 97 0.68 -0.68 -4.60
N MET A 98 1.23 -1.90 -4.66
CA MET A 98 2.00 -2.49 -3.58
C MET A 98 3.21 -1.63 -3.17
N ARG A 99 3.89 -0.98 -4.13
CA ARG A 99 5.01 -0.06 -3.86
C ARG A 99 4.56 1.20 -3.11
N PHE A 100 3.41 1.79 -3.48
CA PHE A 100 2.87 2.93 -2.75
C PHE A 100 2.33 2.53 -1.37
N LEU A 101 1.72 1.34 -1.25
CA LEU A 101 1.28 0.79 0.03
C LEU A 101 2.44 0.54 0.99
N TYR A 102 3.59 0.11 0.47
CA TYR A 102 4.82 -0.03 1.27
C TYR A 102 5.20 1.31 1.94
N LEU A 103 5.23 2.41 1.17
CA LEU A 103 5.49 3.74 1.74
C LEU A 103 4.41 4.16 2.73
N LEU A 104 3.15 3.90 2.40
CA LEU A 104 2.02 4.24 3.23
C LEU A 104 2.05 3.50 4.57
N LEU A 105 2.46 2.23 4.57
CA LEU A 105 2.60 1.41 5.77
C LEU A 105 3.66 1.96 6.72
N ILE A 106 4.80 2.43 6.18
CA ILE A 106 5.87 3.07 6.97
C ILE A 106 5.33 4.33 7.66
N TYR A 107 4.60 5.17 6.94
CA TYR A 107 4.03 6.40 7.51
C TYR A 107 2.87 6.14 8.47
N ALA A 108 2.12 5.06 8.24
CA ALA A 108 1.02 4.64 9.08
C ALA A 108 1.45 3.90 10.36
N TYR A 109 2.74 3.59 10.55
CA TYR A 109 3.21 2.75 11.67
C TYR A 109 2.77 3.26 13.06
N THR A 110 2.71 4.58 13.25
CA THR A 110 2.24 5.20 14.50
C THR A 110 0.72 5.42 14.54
N MET A 111 0.01 5.15 13.44
CA MET A 111 -1.41 5.36 13.24
C MET A 111 -2.13 4.00 13.17
N ARG A 112 -2.52 3.45 14.34
CA ARG A 112 -3.01 2.06 14.48
C ARG A 112 -4.07 1.64 13.44
N GLY A 113 -5.10 2.46 13.23
CA GLY A 113 -6.18 2.15 12.29
C GLY A 113 -5.67 2.08 10.85
N GLN A 114 -4.92 3.08 10.42
CA GLN A 114 -4.34 3.15 9.08
C GLN A 114 -3.34 2.01 8.84
N PHE A 115 -2.51 1.69 9.83
CA PHE A 115 -1.58 0.55 9.75
C PHE A 115 -2.31 -0.76 9.49
N ALA A 116 -3.43 -1.00 10.19
CA ALA A 116 -4.26 -2.18 10.01
C ALA A 116 -4.87 -2.22 8.60
N MET A 117 -5.46 -1.12 8.14
CA MET A 117 -6.07 -1.02 6.81
C MET A 117 -5.06 -1.30 5.69
N VAL A 118 -3.86 -0.72 5.78
CA VAL A 118 -2.80 -0.91 4.79
C VAL A 118 -2.27 -2.34 4.83
N SER A 119 -2.03 -2.90 6.02
CA SER A 119 -1.57 -4.29 6.18
C SER A 119 -2.55 -5.30 5.59
N CYS A 120 -3.83 -5.18 5.95
CA CYS A 120 -4.90 -6.01 5.38
C CYS A 120 -4.94 -5.89 3.85
N ARG A 121 -4.88 -4.66 3.32
CA ARG A 121 -4.97 -4.47 1.88
C ARG A 121 -3.79 -5.04 1.11
N MET A 122 -2.56 -4.85 1.59
CA MET A 122 -1.37 -5.46 0.98
C MET A 122 -1.47 -6.99 0.97
N MET A 123 -2.00 -7.58 2.05
CA MET A 123 -2.21 -9.02 2.13
C MET A 123 -3.28 -9.48 1.13
N GLN A 124 -4.42 -8.79 1.04
CA GLN A 124 -5.47 -9.09 0.08
C GLN A 124 -4.99 -9.03 -1.37
N LEU A 125 -4.21 -8.00 -1.72
CA LEU A 125 -3.64 -7.88 -3.07
C LEU A 125 -2.69 -9.04 -3.38
N SER A 126 -1.85 -9.43 -2.42
CA SER A 126 -0.94 -10.56 -2.58
C SER A 126 -1.69 -11.88 -2.79
N LEU A 127 -2.78 -12.10 -2.04
CA LEU A 127 -3.61 -13.31 -2.15
C LEU A 127 -4.41 -13.38 -3.44
N GLN A 128 -4.85 -12.24 -3.98
CA GLN A 128 -5.74 -12.18 -5.15
C GLN A 128 -4.97 -12.08 -6.47
N TYR A 129 -3.88 -11.32 -6.51
CA TYR A 129 -3.17 -10.98 -7.75
C TYR A 129 -1.78 -11.63 -7.86
N GLY A 130 -1.36 -12.38 -6.84
CA GLY A 130 -0.03 -12.99 -6.75
C GLY A 130 0.93 -12.16 -5.92
N VAL A 131 2.14 -12.68 -5.68
CA VAL A 131 3.12 -12.09 -4.76
C VAL A 131 4.12 -11.17 -5.48
N CYS A 132 4.60 -10.15 -4.78
CA CYS A 132 5.70 -9.29 -5.21
C CYS A 132 6.67 -9.04 -4.05
N MET A 133 7.71 -8.22 -4.26
CA MET A 133 8.73 -7.95 -3.24
C MET A 133 8.11 -7.43 -1.93
N GLU A 134 7.10 -6.57 -2.05
CA GLU A 134 6.39 -5.95 -0.95
C GLU A 134 5.43 -6.92 -0.22
N SER A 135 5.12 -8.09 -0.80
CA SER A 135 4.28 -9.11 -0.15
C SER A 135 4.92 -9.68 1.11
N ALA A 136 6.25 -9.72 1.20
CA ALA A 136 6.93 -10.11 2.43
C ALA A 136 6.57 -9.17 3.60
N LEU A 137 6.50 -7.87 3.33
CA LEU A 137 6.08 -6.89 4.32
C LEU A 137 4.60 -7.03 4.65
N ALA A 138 3.76 -7.34 3.66
CA ALA A 138 2.34 -7.61 3.87
C ALA A 138 2.10 -8.75 4.87
N CYS A 139 2.82 -9.87 4.71
CA CYS A 139 2.74 -10.99 5.64
C CYS A 139 3.22 -10.61 7.04
N ALA A 140 4.36 -9.92 7.14
CA ALA A 140 4.93 -9.51 8.42
C ALA A 140 4.02 -8.52 9.18
N SER A 141 3.51 -7.50 8.49
CA SER A 141 2.67 -6.48 9.09
C SER A 141 1.28 -7.01 9.47
N TYR A 142 0.72 -7.92 8.67
CA TYR A 142 -0.49 -8.63 9.02
C TYR A 142 -0.29 -9.55 10.23
N GLY A 143 0.85 -10.23 10.34
CA GLY A 143 1.21 -11.01 11.52
C GLY A 143 1.27 -10.16 12.80
N VAL A 144 1.93 -8.99 12.73
CA VAL A 144 1.95 -8.01 13.84
C VAL A 144 0.55 -7.58 14.25
N LEU A 145 -0.32 -7.32 13.27
CA LEU A 145 -1.71 -6.93 13.50
C LEU A 145 -2.48 -8.03 14.27
N LEU A 146 -2.28 -9.30 13.91
CA LEU A 146 -2.91 -10.43 14.61
C LEU A 146 -2.39 -10.59 16.04
N CYS A 147 -1.09 -10.40 16.27
CA CYS A 147 -0.50 -10.48 17.62
C CYS A 147 -0.99 -9.36 18.55
N GLY A 148 -1.30 -8.18 18.01
CA GLY A 148 -1.84 -7.05 18.79
C GLY A 148 -3.32 -7.14 19.13
N MET A 149 -4.04 -8.12 18.57
CA MET A 149 -5.45 -8.42 18.86
C MET A 149 -5.64 -9.66 19.74
N ALA A 150 -4.56 -10.35 20.11
CA ALA A 150 -4.56 -11.49 21.02
C ALA A 150 -4.55 -11.03 22.49
#